data_AF-A0A3D3LMZ2-F1
#
_entry.id   AF-A0A3D3LMZ2-F1
#
_cell.length_a   1.000
_cell.length_b   1.000
_cell.length_c   1.000
_cell.angle_alpha   90.00
_cell.angle_beta   90.00
_cell.angle_gamma   90.00
#
_symmetry.space_group_name_H-M   'P 1'
#
loop_
_entity.id
_entity.type
_entity.pdbx_description
1 polymer ?
#
loop_
_entity_poly.entity_id
_entity_poly.type
_entity_poly.pdbx_seq_one_letter_code
_entity_poly.pdbx_strand_id
1 'polypeptide(L)' 'RSSDLFFTKGVGRHKDYLQSFELALRGAGIEKCNLVMVSSI' A
#
# COMPACT_ATOMS: atom_id res chain seq x y z
N ARG A 1 -13.42 -8.61 -21.40
CA ARG A 1 -12.12 -8.02 -21.02
C ARG A 1 -12.13 -7.93 -19.50
N SER A 2 -11.52 -8.88 -18.79
CA SER A 2 -11.41 -8.78 -17.33
C SER A 2 -10.47 -7.64 -17.00
N SER A 3 -10.91 -6.76 -16.11
CA SER A 3 -10.09 -5.69 -15.55
C SER A 3 -9.26 -6.30 -14.42
N ASP A 4 -7.93 -6.29 -14.55
CA ASP A 4 -7.02 -6.78 -13.50
C ASP A 4 -6.89 -5.72 -12.40
N LEU A 5 -7.90 -5.61 -11.55
CA LEU A 5 -7.95 -4.65 -10.46
C LEU A 5 -8.24 -5.37 -9.14
N PHE A 6 -7.46 -5.07 -8.10
CA PHE A 6 -7.66 -5.62 -6.78
C PHE A 6 -7.50 -4.52 -5.72
N PHE A 7 -8.28 -4.62 -4.65
CA PHE A 7 -8.20 -3.72 -3.52
C PHE A 7 -7.45 -4.39 -2.38
N THR A 8 -6.54 -3.66 -1.74
CA THR A 8 -5.85 -4.11 -0.53
C THR A 8 -5.85 -2.99 0.50
N LYS A 9 -5.68 -3.36 1.78
CA LYS A 9 -5.54 -2.42 2.90
C LYS A 9 -4.61 -3.00 3.96
N GLY A 10 -3.90 -2.12 4.66
CA GLY A 10 -3.01 -2.49 5.76
C GLY A 10 -2.90 -1.34 6.76
N VAL A 11 -2.54 -1.68 7.99
CA VAL A 11 -2.33 -0.71 9.08
C VAL A 11 -0.95 -0.95 9.66
N GLY A 12 -0.13 0.10 9.75
CA GLY A 12 1.16 0.08 10.42
C GLY A 12 1.18 1.03 11.59
N ARG A 13 1.75 0.60 12.72
CA ARG A 13 1.89 1.42 13.93
C ARG A 13 3.36 1.53 14.28
N HIS A 14 3.89 2.74 14.21
CA HIS A 14 5.22 3.09 14.67
C HIS A 14 5.22 4.57 15.08
N LYS A 15 6.17 4.97 15.92
CA LYS A 15 6.32 6.37 16.32
C LYS A 15 6.67 7.25 15.12
N ASP A 16 7.55 6.73 14.26
CA ASP A 16 7.99 7.39 13.04
C ASP A 16 7.07 7.12 11.85
N TYR A 17 6.82 8.17 11.07
CA TYR A 17 5.94 8.12 9.91
C TYR A 17 6.41 7.11 8.86
N LEU A 18 7.69 7.13 8.49
CA LEU A 18 8.21 6.26 7.43
C LEU A 18 8.07 4.77 7.78
N GLN A 19 8.35 4.41 9.03
CA GLN A 19 8.23 3.03 9.49
C GLN A 19 6.77 2.58 9.67
N SER A 20 5.89 3.48 10.14
CA SER A 20 4.45 3.18 10.19
C SER A 20 3.86 3.01 8.79
N PHE A 21 4.33 3.79 7.80
CA PHE A 21 3.97 3.61 6.40
C PHE A 21 4.47 2.26 5.83
N GLU A 22 5.74 1.90 6.04
CA GLU A 22 6.28 0.61 5.58
C GLU A 22 5.53 -0.58 6.17
N LEU A 23 5.23 -0.54 7.48
CA LEU A 23 4.43 -1.57 8.15
C LEU A 23 3.01 -1.67 7.56
N ALA A 24 2.41 -0.54 7.15
CA ALA A 24 1.10 -0.54 6.50
C ALA A 24 1.16 -1.22 5.12
N LEU A 25 2.23 -0.99 4.34
CA LEU A 25 2.43 -1.65 3.05
C LEU A 25 2.63 -3.16 3.20
N ARG A 26 3.39 -3.59 4.23
CA ARG A 26 3.55 -5.02 4.59
C ARG A 26 2.21 -5.64 4.99
N GLY A 27 1.42 -4.94 5.79
CA GLY A 27 0.07 -5.39 6.16
C GLY A 27 -0.89 -5.49 4.97
N ALA A 28 -0.65 -4.70 3.92
CA ALA A 28 -1.38 -4.74 2.65
C ALA A 28 -0.79 -5.75 1.63
N GLY A 29 0.36 -6.38 1.93
CA GLY A 29 1.02 -7.36 1.05
C GLY A 29 1.60 -6.78 -0.25
N ILE A 30 1.90 -5.48 -0.28
CA ILE A 30 2.42 -4.76 -1.47
C ILE A 30 3.74 -4.04 -1.20
N GLU A 31 4.45 -4.38 -0.12
CA GLU A 31 5.70 -3.73 0.30
C GLU A 31 6.85 -3.87 -0.70
N LYS A 32 6.79 -4.88 -1.56
CA LYS A 32 7.84 -5.16 -2.57
C LYS A 32 7.63 -4.40 -3.88
N CYS A 33 6.51 -3.70 -4.02
CA CYS A 33 6.15 -2.99 -5.23
C CYS A 33 6.59 -1.52 -5.16
N ASN A 34 6.90 -0.93 -6.32
CA ASN A 34 7.05 0.52 -6.42
C ASN A 34 5.66 1.15 -6.57
N LEU A 35 5.35 2.12 -5.71
CA LEU A 35 4.05 2.80 -5.70
C LEU A 35 4.08 4.00 -6.64
N VAL A 36 3.17 4.01 -7.61
CA VAL A 36 2.90 5.17 -8.46
C VAL A 36 1.56 5.75 -8.03
N MET A 37 1.58 6.93 -7.41
CA MET A 37 0.36 7.65 -7.04
C MET A 37 -0.29 8.20 -8.31
N VAL A 38 -1.47 7.69 -8.64
CA VAL A 38 -2.34 8.22 -9.70
C VAL A 38 -3.54 8.91 -9.06
N SER A 39 -4.04 9.98 -9.67
CA SER A 39 -5.35 10.53 -9.30
C SER A 39 -6.46 9.60 -9.77
N SER A 40 -7.62 9.63 -9.10
CA SER A 40 -8.81 8.96 -9.60
C SER A 40 -9.18 9.50 -10.98
N ILE A 41 -9.25 8.61 -11.97
CA ILE A 41 -9.69 8.87 -13.35
C ILE A 41 -11.09 8.30 -13.52
#